data_AF-A0A9D6YH19-F1
#
_entry.id   AF-A0A9D6YH19-F1
#
_cell.length_a   1.000
_cell.length_b   1.000
_cell.length_c   1.000
_cell.angle_alpha   90.00
_cell.angle_beta   90.00
_cell.angle_gamma   90.00
#
_symmetry.space_group_name_H-M   'P 1'
#
loop_
_entity.id
_entity.type
_entity.pdbx_description
1 polymer ?
#
loop_
_entity_poly.entity_id
_entity_poly.type
_entity_poly.pdbx_seq_one_letter_code
_entity_poly.pdbx_strand_id
1 'polypeptide(L)'
;MYSPLFLFSLVGVALAWKKHGNPLVRYLSVSALVTILVYSKWATWWGGHAYGPRYLADLTPALALFLFPVKGLLARSRVIGVVFVLALAWSVTAHAIGVYWERGHWNICTDVDRFPGRVWSWSDSQILAMPRSALDRIRLRGLPTSRRAPGLVSASYRSDLAPALTVTDARPVEFSVAATNDGRAVWRARTRGAKGAVRLGWRWFKQGETGWQGEGRSLLCHDVAPHESASFRPSIRPPREPGVYVLEVGLVNERIAWLADAGVPPVRSTVSVRAARPGG
;
A
#
# COMPACT_ATOMS: atom_id res chain seq x y z
N MET A 1 -14.58 -2.19 -9.80
CA MET A 1 -14.95 -1.15 -8.81
C MET A 1 -15.53 -1.83 -7.58
N TYR A 2 -15.26 -1.31 -6.39
CA TYR A 2 -15.83 -1.84 -5.14
C TYR A 2 -17.30 -1.40 -4.94
N SER A 3 -18.12 -1.54 -5.99
CA SER A 3 -19.52 -1.08 -6.04
C SER A 3 -20.41 -2.15 -6.69
N PRO A 4 -20.79 -3.22 -5.96
CA PRO A 4 -21.74 -4.21 -6.48
C PRO A 4 -23.09 -3.59 -6.88
N LEU A 5 -23.43 -2.40 -6.38
CA LEU A 5 -24.58 -1.63 -6.84
C LEU A 5 -24.63 -1.48 -8.37
N PHE A 6 -23.48 -1.29 -9.02
CA PHE A 6 -23.43 -1.11 -10.48
C PHE A 6 -23.64 -2.39 -11.29
N LEU A 7 -23.83 -3.54 -10.64
CA LEU A 7 -24.36 -4.72 -11.34
C LEU A 7 -25.79 -4.46 -11.86
N PHE A 8 -26.59 -3.65 -11.14
CA PHE A 8 -27.91 -3.22 -11.60
C PHE A 8 -27.84 -2.31 -12.84
N SER A 9 -26.72 -1.62 -13.05
CA SER A 9 -26.50 -0.81 -14.26
C SER A 9 -26.52 -1.66 -15.53
N LEU A 10 -26.08 -2.92 -15.47
CA LEU A 10 -26.17 -3.86 -16.61
C LEU A 10 -27.62 -4.14 -17.00
N VAL A 11 -28.49 -4.32 -16.00
CA VAL A 11 -29.94 -4.48 -16.22
C VAL A 11 -30.54 -3.21 -16.82
N GLY A 12 -30.14 -2.05 -16.31
CA GLY A 12 -30.61 -0.77 -16.85
C GLY A 12 -30.18 -0.52 -18.30
N VAL A 13 -28.95 -0.91 -18.67
CA VAL A 13 -28.50 -0.92 -20.07
C VAL A 13 -29.37 -1.87 -20.89
N ALA A 14 -29.58 -3.12 -20.45
CA ALA A 14 -30.42 -4.07 -21.17
C ALA A 14 -31.86 -3.55 -21.38
N LEU A 15 -32.43 -2.87 -20.39
CA LEU A 15 -33.75 -2.21 -20.50
C LEU A 15 -33.73 -1.04 -21.50
N ALA A 16 -32.64 -0.27 -21.55
CA ALA A 16 -32.49 0.83 -22.51
C ALA A 16 -32.48 0.34 -23.95
N TRP A 17 -31.93 -0.84 -24.24
CA TRP A 17 -31.90 -1.42 -25.60
C TRP A 17 -33.22 -2.07 -26.05
N LYS A 18 -34.25 -2.16 -25.19
CA LYS A 18 -35.60 -2.60 -25.60
C LYS A 18 -36.29 -1.56 -26.49
N LYS A 19 -37.33 -1.96 -27.23
CA LYS A 19 -38.06 -1.14 -28.24
C LYS A 19 -38.34 0.32 -27.84
N HIS A 20 -38.72 0.58 -26.58
CA HIS A 20 -39.03 1.92 -26.05
C HIS A 20 -38.05 2.39 -24.96
N GLY A 21 -36.83 1.84 -24.92
CA GLY A 21 -35.84 2.19 -23.93
C GLY A 21 -35.15 3.54 -24.19
N ASN A 22 -34.53 4.09 -23.17
CA ASN A 22 -33.99 5.45 -23.18
C ASN A 22 -32.77 5.59 -24.12
N PRO A 23 -32.82 6.45 -25.16
CA PRO A 23 -31.72 6.61 -26.13
C PRO A 23 -30.44 7.18 -25.51
N LEU A 24 -30.54 8.08 -24.51
CA LEU A 24 -29.37 8.62 -23.81
C LEU A 24 -28.57 7.50 -23.13
N VAL A 25 -29.26 6.58 -22.45
CA VAL A 25 -28.62 5.43 -21.79
C VAL A 25 -27.97 4.50 -22.82
N ARG A 26 -28.55 4.33 -24.01
CA ARG A 26 -27.93 3.53 -25.09
C ARG A 26 -26.60 4.14 -25.51
N TYR A 27 -26.56 5.41 -25.90
CA TYR A 27 -25.34 6.07 -26.36
C TYR A 27 -24.26 6.11 -25.27
N LEU A 28 -24.65 6.44 -24.03
CA LEU A 28 -23.73 6.39 -22.89
C LEU A 28 -23.23 4.98 -22.61
N SER A 29 -24.04 3.94 -22.81
CA SER A 29 -23.59 2.54 -22.64
C SER A 29 -22.56 2.13 -23.68
N VAL A 30 -22.71 2.59 -24.94
CA VAL A 30 -21.70 2.39 -25.99
C VAL A 30 -20.42 3.14 -25.63
N SER A 31 -20.54 4.40 -25.21
CA SER A 31 -19.38 5.19 -24.77
C SER A 31 -18.65 4.51 -23.60
N ALA A 32 -19.36 4.05 -22.57
CA ALA A 32 -18.77 3.34 -21.45
C ALA A 32 -18.05 2.05 -21.88
N LEU A 33 -18.63 1.28 -22.79
CA LEU A 33 -18.00 0.08 -23.36
C LEU A 33 -16.71 0.42 -24.11
N VAL A 34 -16.75 1.44 -24.97
CA VAL A 34 -15.56 1.91 -25.71
C VAL A 34 -14.47 2.37 -24.74
N THR A 35 -14.81 3.14 -23.70
CA THR A 35 -13.87 3.57 -22.67
C THR A 35 -13.21 2.38 -21.95
N ILE A 36 -13.98 1.34 -21.59
CA ILE A 36 -13.43 0.12 -20.99
C ILE A 36 -12.44 -0.56 -21.95
N LEU A 37 -12.79 -0.69 -23.23
CA LEU A 37 -11.93 -1.33 -24.24
C LEU A 37 -10.65 -0.53 -24.53
N VAL A 38 -10.71 0.80 -24.42
CA VAL A 38 -9.52 1.65 -24.53
C VAL A 38 -8.61 1.42 -23.31
N TYR A 39 -9.16 1.47 -22.09
CA TYR A 39 -8.36 1.27 -20.88
C TYR A 39 -7.86 -0.17 -20.69
N SER A 40 -8.52 -1.18 -21.25
CA SER A 40 -8.04 -2.57 -21.18
C SER A 40 -6.74 -2.79 -21.96
N LYS A 41 -6.38 -1.89 -22.87
CA LYS A 41 -5.11 -1.93 -23.61
C LYS A 41 -3.96 -1.21 -22.90
N TRP A 42 -4.23 -0.49 -21.81
CA TRP A 42 -3.19 0.20 -21.06
C TRP A 42 -2.34 -0.77 -20.24
N ALA A 43 -1.02 -0.58 -20.26
CA ALA A 43 -0.07 -1.42 -19.54
C ALA A 43 -0.36 -1.50 -18.03
N THR A 44 -0.75 -0.38 -17.43
CA THR A 44 -1.09 -0.26 -16.00
C THR A 44 -2.60 -0.20 -15.81
N TRP A 45 -3.38 -1.10 -16.43
CA TRP A 45 -4.85 -1.05 -16.43
C TRP A 45 -5.49 -0.98 -15.03
N TRP A 46 -4.81 -1.43 -13.97
CA TRP A 46 -5.30 -1.36 -12.58
C TRP A 46 -5.24 0.05 -11.98
N GLY A 47 -4.52 1.00 -12.59
CA GLY A 47 -4.47 2.40 -12.16
C GLY A 47 -3.40 2.74 -11.12
N GLY A 48 -2.43 1.85 -10.90
CA GLY A 48 -1.29 2.07 -10.01
C GLY A 48 -1.67 2.06 -8.53
N HIS A 49 -0.99 2.91 -7.73
CA HIS A 49 -1.18 3.04 -6.28
C HIS A 49 -2.47 3.79 -5.91
N ALA A 50 -3.62 3.30 -6.36
CA ALA A 50 -4.95 3.86 -6.10
C ALA A 50 -5.83 2.90 -5.29
N TYR A 51 -6.95 3.40 -4.76
CA TYR A 51 -8.01 2.56 -4.19
C TYR A 51 -8.98 2.13 -5.28
N GLY A 52 -9.03 0.84 -5.59
CA GLY A 52 -9.78 0.30 -6.72
C GLY A 52 -9.24 0.76 -8.09
N PRO A 53 -9.94 0.41 -9.19
CA PRO A 53 -9.48 0.69 -10.55
C PRO A 53 -9.67 2.16 -10.91
N ARG A 54 -8.60 2.95 -10.80
CA ARG A 54 -8.62 4.42 -10.97
C ARG A 54 -9.27 4.87 -12.28
N TYR A 55 -8.94 4.24 -13.40
CA TYR A 55 -9.44 4.65 -14.72
C TYR A 55 -10.92 4.35 -14.94
N LEU A 56 -11.48 3.40 -14.19
CA LEU A 56 -12.91 3.12 -14.28
C LEU A 56 -13.74 4.05 -13.39
N ALA A 57 -13.10 4.87 -12.53
CA ALA A 57 -13.78 5.88 -11.72
C ALA A 57 -14.56 6.89 -12.57
N ASP A 58 -14.08 7.21 -13.77
CA ASP A 58 -14.74 8.18 -14.64
C ASP A 58 -16.05 7.65 -15.23
N LEU A 59 -16.30 6.33 -15.14
CA LEU A 59 -17.56 5.70 -15.55
C LEU A 59 -18.65 5.81 -14.49
N THR A 60 -18.32 6.19 -13.25
CA THR A 60 -19.27 6.23 -12.12
C THR A 60 -20.54 7.05 -12.43
N PRO A 61 -20.46 8.27 -13.02
CA PRO A 61 -21.65 9.05 -13.37
C PRO A 61 -22.54 8.34 -14.39
N ALA A 62 -21.95 7.74 -15.42
CA ALA A 62 -22.69 6.98 -16.44
C ALA A 62 -23.37 5.75 -15.81
N LEU A 63 -22.64 4.99 -15.00
CA LEU A 63 -23.17 3.82 -14.29
C LEU A 63 -24.33 4.19 -13.36
N ALA A 64 -24.28 5.36 -12.71
CA ALA A 64 -25.38 5.87 -11.89
C ALA A 64 -26.62 6.21 -12.74
N LEU A 65 -26.45 6.84 -13.90
CA LEU A 65 -27.55 7.10 -14.84
C LEU A 65 -28.20 5.79 -15.34
N PHE A 66 -27.40 4.74 -15.51
CA PHE A 66 -27.90 3.43 -15.93
C PHE A 66 -28.76 2.76 -14.84
N LEU A 67 -28.79 3.25 -13.60
CA LEU A 67 -29.70 2.73 -12.58
C LEU A 67 -31.14 3.24 -12.78
N PHE A 68 -31.35 4.36 -13.50
CA PHE A 68 -32.67 4.97 -13.66
C PHE A 68 -33.74 4.03 -14.25
N PRO A 69 -33.47 3.24 -15.31
CA PRO A 69 -34.46 2.32 -15.87
C PRO A 69 -34.84 1.17 -14.91
N VAL A 70 -34.02 0.90 -13.87
CA VAL A 70 -34.21 -0.23 -12.94
C VAL A 70 -35.35 0.05 -11.93
N LYS A 71 -35.81 1.29 -11.79
CA LYS A 71 -36.86 1.69 -10.83
C LYS A 71 -38.13 0.80 -10.89
N GLY A 72 -38.55 0.41 -12.09
CA GLY A 72 -39.73 -0.43 -12.28
C GLY A 72 -39.54 -1.86 -11.77
N LEU A 73 -38.31 -2.38 -11.82
CA LEU A 73 -37.96 -3.70 -11.29
C LEU A 73 -37.95 -3.67 -9.75
N LEU A 74 -37.38 -2.61 -9.17
CA LEU A 74 -37.36 -2.40 -7.72
C LEU A 74 -38.76 -2.28 -7.13
N ALA A 75 -39.68 -1.61 -7.84
CA ALA A 75 -41.07 -1.48 -7.41
C ALA A 75 -41.86 -2.80 -7.48
N ARG A 76 -41.46 -3.74 -8.35
CA ARG A 76 -42.17 -5.01 -8.57
C ARG A 76 -41.79 -6.11 -7.59
N SER A 77 -40.60 -6.07 -6.99
CA SER A 77 -40.13 -7.13 -6.10
C SER A 77 -39.42 -6.55 -4.89
N ARG A 78 -39.99 -6.82 -3.70
CA ARG A 78 -39.36 -6.46 -2.42
C ARG A 78 -38.00 -7.12 -2.25
N VAL A 79 -37.82 -8.35 -2.75
CA VAL A 79 -36.53 -9.05 -2.69
C VAL A 79 -35.47 -8.30 -3.49
N ILE A 80 -35.78 -7.89 -4.72
CA ILE A 80 -34.84 -7.10 -5.54
C ILE A 80 -34.55 -5.75 -4.89
N GLY A 81 -35.56 -5.11 -4.30
CA GLY A 81 -35.39 -3.90 -3.50
C GLY A 81 -34.42 -4.09 -2.33
N VAL A 82 -34.57 -5.15 -1.54
CA VAL A 82 -33.66 -5.48 -0.43
C VAL A 82 -32.24 -5.73 -0.94
N VAL A 83 -32.07 -6.55 -1.99
CA VAL A 83 -30.75 -6.82 -2.60
C VAL A 83 -30.11 -5.53 -3.09
N PHE A 84 -30.87 -4.63 -3.71
CA PHE A 84 -30.39 -3.32 -4.15
C PHE A 84 -29.92 -2.46 -2.98
N VAL A 85 -30.69 -2.38 -1.89
CA VAL A 85 -30.33 -1.61 -0.68
C VAL A 85 -29.08 -2.20 -0.02
N LEU A 86 -28.97 -3.53 0.08
CA LEU A 86 -27.77 -4.18 0.60
C LEU A 86 -26.54 -3.92 -0.27
N ALA A 87 -26.67 -3.99 -1.60
CA ALA A 87 -25.61 -3.66 -2.53
C ALA A 87 -25.19 -2.19 -2.44
N LEU A 88 -26.14 -1.27 -2.26
CA LEU A 88 -25.88 0.14 -2.01
C LEU A 88 -25.12 0.33 -0.70
N ALA A 89 -25.61 -0.23 0.40
CA ALA A 89 -25.00 -0.14 1.73
C ALA A 89 -23.55 -0.67 1.72
N TRP A 90 -23.32 -1.81 1.06
CA TRP A 90 -21.97 -2.35 0.88
C TRP A 90 -21.10 -1.42 0.04
N SER A 91 -21.60 -0.91 -1.09
CA SER A 91 -20.85 -0.01 -1.97
C SER A 91 -20.41 1.25 -1.20
N VAL A 92 -21.32 1.87 -0.45
CA VAL A 92 -21.03 3.04 0.41
C VAL A 92 -19.98 2.70 1.46
N THR A 93 -20.12 1.55 2.13
CA THR A 93 -19.17 1.10 3.16
C THR A 93 -17.78 0.88 2.56
N ALA A 94 -17.68 0.23 1.40
CA ALA A 94 -16.41 0.00 0.72
C ALA A 94 -15.73 1.33 0.33
N HIS A 95 -16.49 2.35 -0.11
CA HIS A 95 -15.92 3.66 -0.41
C HIS A 95 -15.52 4.42 0.86
N ALA A 96 -16.30 4.31 1.94
CA ALA A 96 -15.95 4.87 3.25
C ALA A 96 -14.64 4.27 3.79
N ILE A 97 -14.43 2.95 3.62
CA ILE A 97 -13.15 2.30 3.96
C ILE A 97 -12.01 2.91 3.14
N GLY A 98 -12.20 3.09 1.83
CA GLY A 98 -11.22 3.72 0.94
C GLY A 98 -10.84 5.13 1.37
N VAL A 99 -11.82 5.96 1.75
CA VAL A 99 -11.61 7.36 2.14
C VAL A 99 -11.01 7.51 3.54
N TYR A 100 -11.53 6.78 4.52
CA TYR A 100 -11.20 6.99 5.93
C TYR A 100 -10.08 6.07 6.44
N TRP A 101 -9.87 4.91 5.79
CA TRP A 101 -9.01 3.85 6.32
C TRP A 101 -7.80 3.52 5.46
N GLU A 102 -8.00 3.38 4.15
CA GLU A 102 -6.93 3.00 3.26
C GLU A 102 -5.98 4.19 3.06
N ARG A 103 -4.69 3.95 3.34
CA ARG A 103 -3.64 4.97 3.28
C ARG A 103 -2.50 4.55 2.35
N GLY A 104 -2.80 3.72 1.37
CA GLY A 104 -1.86 3.19 0.39
C GLY A 104 -0.92 2.09 0.90
N HIS A 105 -1.03 1.67 2.17
CA HIS A 105 -0.12 0.65 2.71
C HIS A 105 -0.33 -0.69 2.00
N TRP A 106 -1.57 -1.05 1.66
CA TRP A 106 -1.83 -2.27 0.90
C TRP A 106 -1.16 -2.24 -0.49
N ASN A 107 -1.08 -1.06 -1.12
CA ASN A 107 -0.43 -0.86 -2.41
C ASN A 107 1.10 -0.87 -2.31
N ILE A 108 1.67 -0.35 -1.23
CA ILE A 108 3.12 -0.13 -1.10
C ILE A 108 3.83 -1.34 -0.49
N CYS A 109 3.23 -1.98 0.50
CA CYS A 109 3.85 -3.07 1.26
C CYS A 109 4.12 -4.33 0.45
N THR A 110 3.23 -4.60 -0.49
CA THR A 110 3.50 -5.56 -1.55
C THR A 110 3.16 -4.81 -2.83
N ASP A 111 4.19 -4.16 -3.38
CA ASP A 111 4.06 -3.20 -4.47
C ASP A 111 3.14 -3.75 -5.57
N VAL A 112 1.98 -3.11 -5.72
CA VAL A 112 0.95 -3.53 -6.67
C VAL A 112 1.45 -3.43 -8.11
N ASP A 113 2.41 -2.55 -8.39
CA ASP A 113 2.97 -2.40 -9.73
C ASP A 113 3.95 -3.54 -10.07
N ARG A 114 4.54 -4.18 -9.06
CA ARG A 114 5.37 -5.39 -9.23
C ARG A 114 4.53 -6.66 -9.23
N PHE A 115 3.45 -6.69 -8.45
CA PHE A 115 2.57 -7.85 -8.29
C PHE A 115 1.09 -7.51 -8.59
N PRO A 116 0.75 -7.16 -9.84
CA PRO A 116 -0.58 -6.66 -10.19
C PRO A 116 -1.69 -7.69 -9.98
N GLY A 117 -1.38 -8.99 -9.98
CA GLY A 117 -2.35 -10.06 -9.71
C GLY A 117 -3.06 -9.93 -8.35
N ARG A 118 -2.48 -9.21 -7.38
CA ARG A 118 -3.08 -8.96 -6.07
C ARG A 118 -4.41 -8.22 -6.13
N VAL A 119 -4.66 -7.43 -7.18
CA VAL A 119 -5.95 -6.74 -7.35
C VAL A 119 -7.14 -7.70 -7.53
N TRP A 120 -6.87 -8.97 -7.84
CA TRP A 120 -7.85 -10.06 -7.93
C TRP A 120 -7.91 -10.94 -6.68
N SER A 121 -7.08 -10.67 -5.67
CA SER A 121 -7.06 -11.48 -4.45
C SER A 121 -8.28 -11.18 -3.57
N TRP A 122 -9.11 -12.20 -3.37
CA TRP A 122 -10.27 -12.13 -2.47
C TRP A 122 -9.85 -12.16 -1.02
N SER A 123 -8.82 -12.93 -0.70
CA SER A 123 -8.31 -13.03 0.67
C SER A 123 -7.49 -11.79 1.03
N ASP A 124 -6.74 -11.20 0.09
CA ASP A 124 -5.89 -10.03 0.36
C ASP A 124 -6.31 -8.81 -0.47
N SER A 125 -7.48 -8.24 -0.14
CA SER A 125 -8.01 -7.05 -0.82
C SER A 125 -7.88 -5.77 0.02
N GLN A 126 -7.89 -4.62 -0.66
CA GLN A 126 -7.88 -3.30 0.00
C GLN A 126 -9.07 -3.10 0.95
N ILE A 127 -10.23 -3.69 0.66
CA ILE A 127 -11.41 -3.62 1.55
C ILE A 127 -11.15 -4.37 2.87
N LEU A 128 -10.49 -5.53 2.80
CA LEU A 128 -10.22 -6.37 3.98
C LEU A 128 -9.10 -5.85 4.89
N ALA A 129 -8.35 -4.83 4.44
CA ALA A 129 -7.31 -4.21 5.25
C ALA A 129 -7.87 -3.58 6.55
N MET A 130 -9.08 -3.00 6.51
CA MET A 130 -9.74 -2.42 7.68
C MET A 130 -10.10 -3.46 8.75
N PRO A 131 -10.92 -4.49 8.47
CA PRO A 131 -11.32 -5.47 9.48
C PRO A 131 -10.13 -6.22 10.09
N ARG A 132 -9.10 -6.53 9.29
CA ARG A 132 -7.84 -7.11 9.80
C ARG A 132 -7.17 -6.21 10.83
N SER A 133 -6.97 -4.94 10.48
CA SER A 133 -6.40 -3.97 11.41
C SER A 133 -7.28 -3.69 12.64
N ALA A 134 -8.58 -3.96 12.58
CA ALA A 134 -9.47 -3.90 13.74
C ALA A 134 -9.26 -5.09 14.67
N LEU A 135 -9.18 -6.30 14.13
CA LEU A 135 -8.86 -7.52 14.88
C LEU A 135 -7.48 -7.41 15.56
N ASP A 136 -6.47 -6.94 14.83
CA ASP A 136 -5.13 -6.73 15.40
C ASP A 136 -5.16 -5.73 16.55
N ARG A 137 -5.95 -4.66 16.46
CA ARG A 137 -6.10 -3.69 17.55
C ARG A 137 -6.78 -4.28 18.78
N ILE A 138 -7.70 -5.23 18.61
CA ILE A 138 -8.31 -5.95 19.73
C ILE A 138 -7.27 -6.87 20.35
N ARG A 139 -6.56 -7.66 19.54
CA ARG A 139 -5.51 -8.59 19.97
C ARG A 139 -4.38 -7.88 20.74
N LEU A 140 -3.99 -6.69 20.27
CA LEU A 140 -2.87 -5.90 20.82
C LEU A 140 -3.32 -4.90 21.90
N ARG A 141 -4.59 -4.95 22.32
CA ARG A 141 -5.15 -4.02 23.30
C ARG A 141 -4.48 -4.23 24.65
N GLY A 142 -4.09 -3.13 25.30
CA GLY A 142 -3.48 -3.15 26.63
C GLY A 142 -1.95 -3.33 26.62
N LEU A 143 -1.35 -3.76 25.51
CA LEU A 143 0.10 -3.84 25.40
C LEU A 143 0.74 -2.44 25.31
N PRO A 144 1.96 -2.25 25.85
CA PRO A 144 2.74 -1.06 25.58
C PRO A 144 3.01 -0.97 24.07
N THR A 145 3.12 0.25 23.57
CA THR A 145 3.32 0.51 22.12
C THR A 145 4.53 1.39 21.92
N SER A 146 5.13 1.33 20.74
CA SER A 146 6.25 2.18 20.34
C SER A 146 5.99 3.68 20.50
N ARG A 147 4.72 4.09 20.50
CA ARG A 147 4.30 5.48 20.78
C ARG A 147 4.23 5.82 22.27
N ARG A 148 3.75 4.89 23.11
CA ARG A 148 3.44 5.17 24.53
C ARG A 148 4.57 4.78 25.48
N ALA A 149 5.35 3.77 25.13
CA ALA A 149 6.47 3.26 25.92
C ALA A 149 7.69 3.05 25.00
N PRO A 150 8.28 4.13 24.46
CA PRO A 150 9.37 4.03 23.49
C PRO A 150 10.61 3.33 24.06
N GLY A 151 10.88 3.44 25.37
CA GLY A 151 12.00 2.73 26.01
C GLY A 151 11.82 1.21 26.11
N LEU A 152 10.66 0.67 25.70
CA LEU A 152 10.42 -0.78 25.61
C LEU A 152 10.49 -1.29 24.16
N VAL A 153 10.83 -0.42 23.20
CA VAL A 153 11.06 -0.79 21.81
C VAL A 153 12.48 -1.29 21.67
N SER A 154 12.63 -2.51 21.17
CA SER A 154 13.92 -3.12 20.83
C SER A 154 13.72 -3.96 19.58
N ALA A 155 14.83 -4.28 18.89
CA ALA A 155 14.82 -5.15 17.73
C ALA A 155 16.12 -5.94 17.59
N SER A 156 16.05 -7.08 16.92
CA SER A 156 17.20 -7.80 16.38
C SER A 156 17.04 -8.02 14.88
N TYR A 157 18.16 -8.01 14.16
CA TYR A 157 18.17 -8.07 12.70
C TYR A 157 18.83 -9.33 12.18
N ARG A 158 18.23 -9.90 11.14
CA ARG A 158 18.86 -10.91 10.26
C ARG A 158 18.79 -10.40 8.83
N SER A 159 19.93 -10.30 8.16
CA SER A 159 20.02 -9.76 6.80
C SER A 159 21.01 -10.55 5.96
N ASP A 160 20.77 -10.57 4.66
CA ASP A 160 21.70 -11.06 3.64
C ASP A 160 22.58 -9.93 3.05
N LEU A 161 22.51 -8.72 3.59
CA LEU A 161 23.38 -7.61 3.19
C LEU A 161 24.84 -7.95 3.47
N ALA A 162 25.66 -7.97 2.41
CA ALA A 162 27.08 -8.26 2.53
C ALA A 162 27.81 -7.21 3.41
N PRO A 163 28.81 -7.60 4.22
CA PRO A 163 29.57 -6.65 5.05
C PRO A 163 30.35 -5.61 4.24
N ALA A 164 30.74 -5.96 3.02
CA ALA A 164 31.40 -5.07 2.08
C ALA A 164 30.91 -5.35 0.65
N LEU A 165 30.66 -4.30 -0.12
CA LEU A 165 30.20 -4.40 -1.50
C LEU A 165 30.69 -3.21 -2.34
N THR A 166 30.80 -3.41 -3.66
CA THR A 166 31.18 -2.38 -4.62
C THR A 166 30.02 -2.13 -5.57
N VAL A 167 29.65 -0.86 -5.76
CA VAL A 167 28.55 -0.46 -6.63
C VAL A 167 29.07 0.45 -7.73
N THR A 168 28.71 0.13 -8.98
CA THR A 168 28.96 0.96 -10.16
C THR A 168 27.64 1.55 -10.66
N ASP A 169 27.72 2.67 -11.38
CA ASP A 169 26.59 3.28 -12.11
C ASP A 169 25.38 3.65 -11.24
N ALA A 170 25.61 3.91 -9.95
CA ALA A 170 24.55 4.18 -8.98
C ALA A 170 23.44 3.10 -8.93
N ARG A 171 23.78 1.84 -9.26
CA ARG A 171 22.82 0.72 -9.17
C ARG A 171 22.29 0.60 -7.74
N PRO A 172 20.97 0.41 -7.54
CA PRO A 172 20.42 0.20 -6.21
C PRO A 172 21.01 -1.06 -5.55
N VAL A 173 21.29 -0.94 -4.25
CA VAL A 173 21.61 -2.08 -3.39
C VAL A 173 20.29 -2.71 -2.95
N GLU A 174 20.05 -3.95 -3.38
CA GLU A 174 18.87 -4.73 -3.02
C GLU A 174 19.28 -5.88 -2.10
N PHE A 175 18.52 -6.06 -1.03
CA PHE A 175 18.77 -7.10 -0.02
C PHE A 175 17.49 -7.36 0.77
N SER A 176 17.48 -8.42 1.56
CA SER A 176 16.43 -8.77 2.51
C SER A 176 16.90 -8.51 3.94
N VAL A 177 16.01 -7.95 4.77
CA VAL A 177 16.23 -7.82 6.21
C VAL A 177 14.98 -8.19 6.97
N ALA A 178 15.12 -9.15 7.89
CA ALA A 178 14.10 -9.53 8.86
C ALA A 178 14.44 -8.87 10.20
N ALA A 179 13.52 -8.07 10.73
CA ALA A 179 13.61 -7.48 12.06
C ALA A 179 12.68 -8.24 13.00
N THR A 180 13.17 -8.69 14.14
CA THR A 180 12.40 -9.38 15.18
C THR A 180 12.21 -8.47 16.38
N ASN A 181 10.99 -8.42 16.90
CA ASN A 181 10.68 -7.65 18.10
C ASN A 181 11.10 -8.42 19.35
N ASP A 182 12.30 -8.16 19.84
CA ASP A 182 12.79 -8.64 21.14
C ASP A 182 12.48 -7.68 22.29
N GLY A 183 11.77 -6.58 22.01
CA GLY A 183 11.25 -5.65 23.00
C GLY A 183 9.91 -6.12 23.60
N ARG A 184 9.36 -5.28 24.48
CA ARG A 184 8.05 -5.51 25.09
C ARG A 184 6.94 -4.66 24.47
N ALA A 185 7.30 -3.59 23.76
CA ALA A 185 6.34 -2.74 23.07
C ALA A 185 5.96 -3.25 21.68
N VAL A 186 4.68 -3.18 21.36
CA VAL A 186 4.18 -3.37 19.99
C VAL A 186 4.74 -2.28 19.09
N TRP A 187 5.41 -2.67 18.02
CA TRP A 187 5.80 -1.74 16.97
C TRP A 187 4.57 -1.31 16.20
N ARG A 188 4.26 -0.02 16.20
CA ARG A 188 3.11 0.51 15.47
C ARG A 188 3.52 0.79 14.03
N ALA A 189 2.90 0.13 13.05
CA ALA A 189 3.06 0.48 11.64
C ALA A 189 2.52 1.89 11.36
N ARG A 190 1.42 2.25 12.03
CA ARG A 190 0.73 3.54 11.83
C ARG A 190 0.36 4.21 13.13
N THR A 191 0.61 5.51 13.18
CA THR A 191 0.17 6.40 14.27
C THR A 191 -0.27 7.75 13.72
N ARG A 192 -1.13 8.45 14.46
CA ARG A 192 -1.53 9.82 14.12
C ARG A 192 -0.30 10.73 14.19
N GLY A 193 -0.02 11.44 13.10
CA GLY A 193 1.15 12.33 12.98
C GLY A 193 2.48 11.58 12.94
N ALA A 194 2.49 10.28 12.63
CA ALA A 194 3.68 9.41 12.55
C ALA A 194 4.52 9.25 13.84
N LYS A 195 4.29 10.04 14.91
CA LYS A 195 5.02 9.88 16.17
C LYS A 195 4.81 8.47 16.73
N GLY A 196 5.89 7.76 16.97
CA GLY A 196 5.82 6.39 17.49
C GLY A 196 5.59 5.33 16.41
N ALA A 197 5.50 5.70 15.13
CA ALA A 197 5.41 4.71 14.05
C ALA A 197 6.80 4.12 13.82
N VAL A 198 6.89 2.80 13.66
CA VAL A 198 8.15 2.11 13.39
C VAL A 198 8.32 1.96 11.90
N ARG A 199 9.53 2.25 11.39
CA ARG A 199 9.90 2.08 9.98
C ARG A 199 11.27 1.45 9.87
N LEU A 200 11.56 0.79 8.76
CA LEU A 200 12.95 0.51 8.40
C LEU A 200 13.57 1.80 7.88
N GLY A 201 14.67 2.23 8.47
CA GLY A 201 15.43 3.38 8.01
C GLY A 201 16.82 2.97 7.56
N TRP A 202 17.43 3.83 6.75
CA TRP A 202 18.85 3.75 6.42
C TRP A 202 19.50 5.12 6.45
N ARG A 203 20.80 5.15 6.75
CA ARG A 203 21.67 6.33 6.73
C ARG A 203 22.95 5.99 5.97
N TRP A 204 23.42 6.93 5.16
CA TRP A 204 24.71 6.84 4.46
C TRP A 204 25.73 7.73 5.17
N PHE A 205 26.90 7.19 5.51
CA PHE A 205 28.00 7.94 6.09
C PHE A 205 29.20 7.87 5.15
N LYS A 206 29.78 9.00 4.77
CA LYS A 206 30.97 9.04 3.90
C LYS A 206 32.23 8.96 4.75
N GLN A 207 33.19 8.14 4.32
CA GLN A 207 34.44 7.98 5.05
C GLN A 207 35.19 9.31 5.12
N GLY A 208 35.61 9.72 6.32
CA GLY A 208 36.33 10.97 6.56
C GLY A 208 35.44 12.20 6.72
N GLU A 209 34.12 12.08 6.59
CA GLU A 209 33.17 13.18 6.82
C GLU A 209 32.35 12.96 8.09
N THR A 210 31.88 14.06 8.68
CA THR A 210 31.03 14.02 9.87
C THR A 210 29.56 14.05 9.46
N GLY A 211 28.74 13.25 10.14
CA GLY A 211 27.31 13.17 9.85
C GLY A 211 26.94 12.26 8.67
N TRP A 212 25.63 12.19 8.42
CA TRP A 212 25.07 11.37 7.35
C TRP A 212 24.84 12.22 6.09
N GLN A 213 25.03 11.60 4.92
CA GLN A 213 24.95 12.22 3.59
C GLN A 213 23.58 12.03 2.92
N GLY A 214 22.89 10.95 3.30
CA GLY A 214 21.52 10.70 2.90
C GLY A 214 20.83 9.74 3.85
N GLU A 215 19.51 9.85 3.95
CA GLU A 215 18.68 8.89 4.67
C GLU A 215 17.44 8.52 3.86
N GLY A 216 16.80 7.43 4.25
CA GLY A 216 15.50 7.06 3.70
C GLY A 216 14.73 6.12 4.61
N ARG A 217 13.50 5.80 4.20
CA ARG A 217 12.55 4.99 4.97
C ARG A 217 11.84 3.97 4.09
N SER A 218 11.54 2.81 4.65
CA SER A 218 10.58 1.84 4.14
C SER A 218 9.51 1.59 5.21
N LEU A 219 8.25 1.52 4.76
CA LEU A 219 7.10 1.40 5.66
C LEU A 219 7.08 0.02 6.34
N LEU A 220 6.69 0.01 7.61
CA LEU A 220 6.24 -1.20 8.27
C LEU A 220 4.78 -1.45 7.90
N CYS A 221 4.47 -2.69 7.53
CA CYS A 221 3.19 -3.01 6.86
C CYS A 221 2.04 -3.32 7.80
N HIS A 222 2.35 -3.83 8.97
CA HIS A 222 1.40 -4.17 10.02
C HIS A 222 2.06 -3.93 11.38
N ASP A 223 1.24 -3.80 12.42
CA ASP A 223 1.78 -3.70 13.78
C ASP A 223 2.47 -5.02 14.14
N VAL A 224 3.66 -4.97 14.75
CA VAL A 224 4.45 -6.17 15.10
C VAL A 224 4.45 -6.34 16.60
N ALA A 225 3.88 -7.45 17.07
CA ALA A 225 3.82 -7.80 18.49
C ALA A 225 5.22 -8.19 19.02
N PRO A 226 5.43 -8.20 20.35
CA PRO A 226 6.60 -8.85 20.94
C PRO A 226 6.77 -10.29 20.42
N HIS A 227 8.01 -10.66 20.13
CA HIS A 227 8.43 -11.94 19.55
C HIS A 227 7.99 -12.21 18.09
N GLU A 228 7.32 -11.25 17.45
CA GLU A 228 6.99 -11.32 16.03
C GLU A 228 8.10 -10.69 15.17
N SER A 229 8.18 -11.09 13.90
CA SER A 229 9.15 -10.56 12.95
C SER A 229 8.46 -9.87 11.77
N ALA A 230 9.08 -8.80 11.27
CA ALA A 230 8.73 -8.17 10.00
C ALA A 230 9.89 -8.26 9.01
N SER A 231 9.56 -8.57 7.76
CA SER A 231 10.53 -8.69 6.67
C SER A 231 10.44 -7.50 5.72
N PHE A 232 11.58 -7.01 5.28
CA PHE A 232 11.72 -5.90 4.34
C PHE A 232 12.64 -6.30 3.19
N ARG A 233 12.36 -5.73 2.01
CA ARG A 233 13.21 -5.88 0.81
C ARG A 233 13.49 -4.50 0.20
N PRO A 234 14.30 -3.65 0.86
CA PRO A 234 14.58 -2.31 0.37
C PRO A 234 15.42 -2.34 -0.91
N SER A 235 15.19 -1.37 -1.79
CA SER A 235 16.04 -1.05 -2.94
C SER A 235 16.64 0.33 -2.71
N ILE A 236 17.88 0.37 -2.21
CA ILE A 236 18.52 1.59 -1.70
C ILE A 236 19.49 2.12 -2.75
N ARG A 237 19.24 3.33 -3.25
CA ARG A 237 20.17 4.00 -4.17
C ARG A 237 21.40 4.50 -3.40
N PRO A 238 22.63 4.21 -3.87
CA PRO A 238 23.83 4.78 -3.29
C PRO A 238 23.91 6.29 -3.55
N PRO A 239 24.72 7.04 -2.78
CA PRO A 239 25.08 8.41 -3.08
C PRO A 239 25.67 8.54 -4.50
N ARG A 240 25.46 9.69 -5.14
CA ARG A 240 25.94 9.94 -6.52
C ARG A 240 27.45 10.14 -6.59
N GLU A 241 28.04 10.70 -5.54
CA GLU A 241 29.47 10.96 -5.47
C GLU A 241 30.24 9.65 -5.24
N PRO A 242 31.23 9.33 -6.09
CA PRO A 242 32.13 8.21 -5.84
C PRO A 242 32.86 8.35 -4.50
N GLY A 243 33.10 7.23 -3.84
CA GLY A 243 33.74 7.21 -2.52
C GLY A 243 33.41 5.96 -1.74
N VAL A 244 34.00 5.86 -0.55
CA VAL A 244 33.71 4.78 0.40
C VAL A 244 32.69 5.28 1.41
N TYR A 245 31.61 4.54 1.55
CA TYR A 245 30.52 4.87 2.47
C TYR A 245 30.24 3.70 3.41
N VAL A 246 29.66 4.01 4.56
CA VAL A 246 28.99 3.04 5.42
C VAL A 246 27.48 3.21 5.22
N LEU A 247 26.84 2.15 4.74
CA LEU A 247 25.38 2.03 4.74
C LEU A 247 24.97 1.43 6.09
N GLU A 248 24.26 2.22 6.89
CA GLU A 248 23.66 1.77 8.14
C GLU A 248 22.17 1.56 7.95
N VAL A 249 21.66 0.39 8.35
CA VAL A 249 20.26 -0.03 8.19
C VAL A 249 19.73 -0.51 9.53
N GLY A 250 18.60 0.05 9.96
CA GLY A 250 17.98 -0.29 11.23
C GLY A 250 16.59 0.32 11.36
N LEU A 251 15.84 -0.09 12.37
CA LEU A 251 14.53 0.51 12.61
C LEU A 251 14.68 1.90 13.21
N VAL A 252 13.68 2.72 12.91
CA VAL A 252 13.49 4.04 13.50
C VAL A 252 12.12 4.10 14.12
N ASN A 253 12.06 4.60 15.35
CA ASN A 253 10.83 4.99 16.01
C ASN A 253 10.57 6.46 15.69
N GLU A 254 9.69 6.70 14.74
CA GLU A 254 9.52 7.98 14.08
C GLU A 254 9.21 9.12 15.05
N ARG A 255 9.94 10.23 14.88
CA ARG A 255 9.90 11.41 15.75
C ARG A 255 10.23 11.13 17.23
N ILE A 256 10.92 10.03 17.49
CA ILE A 256 11.39 9.66 18.82
C ILE A 256 12.90 9.40 18.77
N ALA A 257 13.33 8.32 18.12
CA ALA A 257 14.75 7.97 18.02
C ALA A 257 14.99 6.91 16.93
N TRP A 258 16.20 6.89 16.39
CA TRP A 258 16.73 5.68 15.78
C TRP A 258 16.98 4.64 16.86
N LEU A 259 16.69 3.37 16.58
CA LEU A 259 16.96 2.31 17.56
C LEU A 259 18.48 2.15 17.77
N ALA A 260 19.29 2.44 16.75
CA ALA A 260 20.75 2.51 16.86
C ALA A 260 21.22 3.49 17.94
N ASP A 261 20.62 4.67 17.98
CA ASP A 261 20.96 5.71 18.97
C ASP A 261 20.47 5.32 20.38
N ALA A 262 19.54 4.36 20.47
CA ALA A 262 19.06 3.75 21.71
C ALA A 262 19.80 2.45 22.09
N GLY A 263 20.92 2.12 21.42
CA GLY A 263 21.78 0.98 21.74
C GLY A 263 21.44 -0.33 21.02
N VAL A 264 20.48 -0.33 20.10
CA VAL A 264 20.16 -1.52 19.29
C VAL A 264 21.11 -1.60 18.09
N PRO A 265 21.95 -2.64 17.95
CA PRO A 265 22.94 -2.71 16.87
C PRO A 265 22.29 -2.70 15.48
N PRO A 266 22.60 -1.72 14.60
CA PRO A 266 22.11 -1.72 13.23
C PRO A 266 22.90 -2.69 12.36
N VAL A 267 22.34 -3.06 11.20
CA VAL A 267 23.08 -3.75 10.14
C VAL A 267 23.95 -2.72 9.41
N ARG A 268 25.23 -3.01 9.19
CA ARG A 268 26.16 -2.12 8.51
C ARG A 268 26.86 -2.82 7.35
N SER A 269 27.06 -2.07 6.27
CA SER A 269 27.85 -2.49 5.11
C SER A 269 28.78 -1.39 4.67
N THR A 270 30.03 -1.74 4.36
CA THR A 270 30.97 -0.85 3.67
C THR A 270 30.68 -0.89 2.17
N VAL A 271 30.43 0.26 1.56
CA VAL A 271 30.01 0.38 0.16
C VAL A 271 31.00 1.25 -0.58
N SER A 272 31.73 0.66 -1.53
CA SER A 272 32.58 1.40 -2.47
C SER A 272 31.77 1.83 -3.68
N VAL A 273 31.44 3.11 -3.78
CA VAL A 273 30.75 3.68 -4.94
C VAL A 273 31.77 4.12 -5.97
N ARG A 274 31.70 3.55 -7.18
CA ARG A 274 32.58 3.87 -8.30
C ARG A 274 31.79 4.53 -9.43
N ALA A 275 32.43 5.46 -10.12
CA ALA A 275 31.90 6.01 -11.36
C ALA A 275 31.78 4.93 -12.44
N ALA A 276 30.86 5.13 -13.37
CA ALA A 276 30.82 4.37 -14.61
C ALA A 276 32.18 4.51 -15.31
N ARG A 277 32.79 3.41 -15.74
CA ARG A 277 33.91 3.51 -16.67
C ARG A 277 33.34 4.09 -17.98
N PRO A 278 33.90 5.18 -18.52
CA PRO A 278 33.59 5.55 -19.89
C PRO A 278 33.99 4.36 -20.77
N GLY A 279 33.08 3.91 -21.64
CA GLY A 279 33.31 2.76 -22.52
C GLY A 279 34.55 2.97 -23.37
N GLY A 280 35.39 1.93 -23.45
CA GLY A 280 36.40 1.77 -24.49
C GLY A 280 35.84 1.04 -25.70
#